data_AF-A0A518G085-F1
#
_entry.id   AF-A0A518G085-F1
#
_cell.length_a   1.000
_cell.length_b   1.000
_cell.length_c   1.000
_cell.angle_alpha   90.00
_cell.angle_beta   90.00
_cell.angle_gamma   90.00
#
_symmetry.space_group_name_H-M   'P 1'
#
loop_
_entity.id
_entity.type
_entity.pdbx_description
1 polymer ?
#
loop_
_entity_poly.entity_id
_entity_poly.type
_entity_poly.pdbx_seq_one_letter_code
_entity_poly.pdbx_strand_id
1 'polypeptide(L)'
;MLEKSQPTSAAIESKRRTRKFWSRLTILVRRVHLYAGLFLLPWVFMYGVTGAMYNHQTLFPEGDVHTISSDVVAKLPIAGIAAPDEIARQVVEALQAAAPDDSVELDTSHAAEFTSDIIFEVPADGDRHVVHMDPVGKGSWVATYPKNPETPVALLKDVRNLKLAEDPYVAARKSVADILGAAGIEAESAPKSVGWSKLNFLANVNGEQAKVTYVLRDGHVDVTRYAGEDGMTLRAFLLRLHTSHGTTPHWNGRMFWSLIVDIMAIAMVSWGVTGLIMWWTIKRTRRVGSVVMLLSVATAAAFFFAMEHFYATTTL
;
A
#
# COMPACT_ATOMS: atom_id res chain seq x y z
N MET A 1 32.74 60.79 -15.53
CA MET A 1 31.87 60.33 -16.63
C MET A 1 32.32 58.95 -17.04
N LEU A 2 31.56 57.90 -16.72
CA LEU A 2 31.84 56.53 -17.19
C LEU A 2 30.95 56.26 -18.40
N GLU A 3 31.57 56.23 -19.58
CA GLU A 3 30.93 55.95 -20.86
C GLU A 3 30.53 54.46 -20.91
N LYS A 4 29.23 54.17 -20.92
CA LYS A 4 28.72 52.79 -21.09
C LYS A 4 28.97 52.35 -22.54
N SER A 5 29.98 51.51 -22.76
CA SER A 5 30.25 50.90 -24.06
C SER A 5 29.00 50.18 -24.59
N GLN A 6 28.57 50.50 -25.81
CA GLN A 6 27.44 49.82 -26.44
C GLN A 6 27.75 48.33 -26.68
N PRO A 7 26.78 47.42 -26.46
CA PRO A 7 27.00 45.99 -26.67
C PRO A 7 27.20 45.68 -28.15
N THR A 8 28.20 44.85 -28.46
CA THR A 8 28.52 44.41 -29.83
C THR A 8 27.37 43.61 -30.47
N SER A 9 27.26 43.67 -31.80
CA SER A 9 26.21 42.98 -32.61
C SER A 9 26.08 41.49 -32.25
N ALA A 10 27.21 40.80 -32.04
CA ALA A 10 27.25 39.40 -31.62
C ALA A 10 26.62 39.15 -30.23
N ALA A 11 26.77 40.09 -29.28
CA ALA A 11 26.16 39.99 -27.96
C ALA A 11 24.63 40.18 -28.00
N ILE A 12 24.13 41.01 -28.91
CA ILE A 12 22.69 41.22 -29.14
C ILE A 12 22.07 39.97 -29.78
N GLU A 13 22.73 39.37 -30.77
CA GLU A 13 22.25 38.17 -31.45
C GLU A 13 22.23 36.94 -30.52
N SER A 14 23.26 36.77 -29.69
CA SER A 14 23.30 35.73 -28.64
C SER A 14 22.15 35.88 -27.63
N LYS A 15 21.90 37.09 -27.13
CA LYS A 15 20.75 37.38 -26.24
C LYS A 15 19.40 37.11 -26.91
N ARG A 16 19.27 37.38 -28.22
CA ARG A 16 18.04 37.09 -28.99
C ARG A 16 17.82 35.59 -29.16
N ARG A 17 18.88 34.82 -29.43
CA ARG A 17 18.84 33.36 -29.59
C ARG A 17 18.47 32.66 -28.29
N THR A 18 19.08 33.07 -27.17
CA THR A 18 18.73 32.55 -25.83
C THR A 18 17.29 32.86 -25.47
N ARG A 19 16.80 34.10 -25.67
CA ARG A 19 15.40 34.47 -25.42
C ARG A 19 14.40 33.62 -26.24
N LYS A 20 14.71 33.34 -27.51
CA LYS A 20 13.89 32.45 -28.36
C LYS A 20 13.86 31.01 -27.84
N PHE A 21 15.01 30.49 -27.41
CA PHE A 21 15.11 29.15 -26.81
C PHE A 21 14.28 29.04 -25.52
N TRP A 22 14.45 29.97 -24.59
CA TRP A 22 13.67 30.01 -23.33
C TRP A 22 12.17 30.13 -23.58
N SER A 23 11.75 30.91 -24.58
CA SER A 23 10.34 30.99 -24.97
C SER A 23 9.80 29.64 -25.45
N ARG A 24 10.51 28.93 -26.35
CA ARG A 24 10.10 27.59 -26.81
C ARG A 24 10.05 26.57 -25.67
N LEU A 25 11.06 26.61 -24.78
CA LEU A 25 11.11 25.72 -23.61
C LEU A 25 9.92 25.97 -22.66
N THR A 26 9.59 27.22 -22.37
CA THR A 26 8.44 27.53 -21.49
C THR A 26 7.10 27.08 -22.08
N ILE A 27 6.94 27.15 -23.41
CA ILE A 27 5.74 26.63 -24.09
C ILE A 27 5.68 25.11 -23.97
N LEU A 28 6.81 24.42 -24.16
CA LEU A 28 6.88 22.96 -24.01
C LEU A 28 6.54 22.54 -22.57
N VAL A 29 7.15 23.16 -21.56
CA VAL A 29 6.89 22.88 -20.14
C VAL A 29 5.40 23.03 -19.81
N ARG A 30 4.75 24.09 -20.30
CA ARG A 30 3.30 24.30 -20.11
C ARG A 30 2.46 23.19 -20.75
N ARG A 31 2.83 22.73 -21.95
CA ARG A 31 2.13 21.64 -22.64
C ARG A 31 2.30 20.31 -21.92
N VAL A 32 3.53 19.99 -21.52
CA VAL A 32 3.82 18.79 -20.73
C VAL A 32 3.03 18.81 -19.43
N HIS A 33 3.03 19.94 -18.71
CA HIS A 33 2.28 20.07 -17.47
C HIS A 33 0.76 19.88 -17.69
N LEU A 34 0.19 20.54 -18.69
CA LEU A 34 -1.24 20.45 -19.01
C LEU A 34 -1.65 19.02 -19.39
N TYR A 35 -0.93 18.39 -20.31
CA TYR A 35 -1.29 17.05 -20.77
C TYR A 35 -1.00 15.97 -19.73
N ALA A 36 0.08 16.10 -18.95
CA ALA A 36 0.32 15.23 -17.80
C ALA A 36 -0.82 15.36 -16.77
N GLY A 37 -1.25 16.59 -16.46
CA GLY A 37 -2.38 16.83 -15.54
C GLY A 37 -3.70 16.25 -16.05
N LEU A 38 -4.03 16.43 -17.34
CA LEU A 38 -5.24 15.86 -17.95
C LEU A 38 -5.21 14.33 -17.96
N PHE A 39 -4.05 13.73 -18.28
CA PHE A 39 -3.87 12.29 -18.21
C PHE A 39 -4.00 11.77 -16.77
N LEU A 40 -3.42 12.48 -15.79
CA LEU A 40 -3.46 12.11 -14.37
C LEU A 40 -4.84 12.25 -13.74
N LEU A 41 -5.72 13.09 -14.29
CA LEU A 41 -7.00 13.46 -13.67
C LEU A 41 -7.83 12.25 -13.16
N PRO A 42 -8.23 11.27 -14.01
CA PRO A 42 -9.04 10.14 -13.53
C PRO A 42 -8.31 9.32 -12.45
N TRP A 43 -6.98 9.22 -12.56
CA TRP A 43 -6.17 8.42 -11.65
C TRP A 43 -6.00 9.09 -10.29
N VAL A 44 -5.78 10.41 -10.26
CA VAL A 44 -5.70 11.19 -9.01
C VAL A 44 -7.04 11.14 -8.28
N PHE A 45 -8.17 11.22 -9.00
CA PHE A 45 -9.49 11.03 -8.37
C PHE A 45 -9.65 9.63 -7.80
N MET A 46 -9.33 8.59 -8.58
CA MET A 46 -9.43 7.21 -8.12
C MET A 46 -8.55 6.98 -6.89
N TYR A 47 -7.24 7.30 -6.93
CA TYR A 47 -6.31 7.12 -5.81
C TYR A 47 -6.65 8.01 -4.61
N GLY A 48 -7.10 9.25 -4.83
CA GLY A 48 -7.49 10.16 -3.76
C GLY A 48 -8.74 9.68 -3.01
N VAL A 49 -9.76 9.25 -3.74
CA VAL A 49 -10.99 8.70 -3.14
C VAL A 49 -10.69 7.39 -2.42
N THR A 50 -10.00 6.45 -3.07
CA THR A 50 -9.68 5.14 -2.47
C THR A 50 -8.69 5.24 -1.32
N GLY A 51 -7.74 6.19 -1.33
CA GLY A 51 -6.88 6.48 -0.20
C GLY A 51 -7.65 6.99 1.03
N ALA A 52 -8.65 7.85 0.80
CA ALA A 52 -9.56 8.28 1.87
C ALA A 52 -10.40 7.11 2.41
N MET A 53 -10.87 6.20 1.53
CA MET A 53 -11.60 4.99 1.93
C MET A 53 -10.74 3.99 2.71
N TYR A 54 -9.42 3.94 2.46
CA TYR A 54 -8.47 3.12 3.22
C TYR A 54 -8.25 3.66 4.63
N ASN A 55 -8.05 4.98 4.76
CA ASN A 55 -7.77 5.62 6.05
C ASN A 55 -9.02 5.83 6.91
N HIS A 56 -10.19 5.93 6.28
CA HIS A 56 -11.46 6.16 6.96
C HIS A 56 -12.49 5.11 6.56
N GLN A 57 -12.63 4.06 7.38
CA GLN A 57 -13.51 2.93 7.10
C GLN A 57 -15.00 3.32 7.01
N THR A 58 -15.38 4.46 7.59
CA THR A 58 -16.72 5.02 7.55
C THR A 58 -17.02 5.85 6.31
N LEU A 59 -16.01 6.17 5.47
CA LEU A 59 -16.23 6.84 4.19
C LEU A 59 -16.60 5.80 3.13
N PHE A 60 -17.80 5.94 2.56
CA PHE A 60 -18.40 4.99 1.60
C PHE A 60 -18.40 3.55 2.15
N PRO A 61 -19.05 3.29 3.30
CA PRO A 61 -18.97 1.99 3.92
C PRO A 61 -19.65 0.93 3.03
N GLU A 62 -19.09 -0.28 3.02
CA GLU A 62 -19.68 -1.44 2.33
C GLU A 62 -20.91 -2.00 3.06
N GLY A 63 -21.12 -1.58 4.30
CA GLY A 63 -22.13 -2.09 5.19
C GLY A 63 -22.59 -1.03 6.19
N ASP A 64 -23.53 -1.39 7.05
CA ASP A 64 -24.09 -0.45 8.02
C ASP A 64 -23.14 -0.29 9.21
N VAL A 65 -22.78 0.96 9.52
CA VAL A 65 -21.92 1.29 10.65
C VAL A 65 -22.78 1.87 11.78
N HIS A 66 -22.72 1.23 12.94
CA HIS A 66 -23.42 1.63 14.15
C HIS A 66 -22.44 1.92 15.28
N THR A 67 -22.34 3.19 15.68
CA THR A 67 -21.56 3.59 16.85
C THR A 67 -22.30 3.22 18.13
N ILE A 68 -21.59 2.62 19.09
CA ILE A 68 -22.13 2.28 20.41
C ILE A 68 -21.97 3.50 21.32
N SER A 69 -23.03 3.85 22.05
CA SER A 69 -22.97 5.00 22.95
C SER A 69 -22.00 4.76 24.10
N SER A 70 -21.33 5.83 24.54
CA SER A 70 -20.37 5.79 25.66
C SER A 70 -20.99 5.23 26.94
N ASP A 71 -22.29 5.47 27.18
CA ASP A 71 -23.01 4.98 28.36
C ASP A 71 -23.15 3.45 28.39
N VAL A 72 -23.23 2.82 27.22
CA VAL A 72 -23.22 1.37 27.09
C VAL A 72 -21.80 0.87 27.29
N VAL A 73 -20.82 1.45 26.60
CA VAL A 73 -19.41 1.01 26.67
C VAL A 73 -18.86 1.11 28.10
N ALA A 74 -19.22 2.16 28.84
CA ALA A 74 -18.82 2.36 30.24
C ALA A 74 -19.26 1.22 31.19
N LYS A 75 -20.27 0.43 30.80
CA LYS A 75 -20.79 -0.71 31.56
C LYS A 75 -20.21 -2.06 31.10
N LEU A 76 -19.43 -2.06 30.02
CA LEU A 76 -18.82 -3.26 29.46
C LEU A 76 -17.42 -3.51 30.05
N PRO A 77 -16.91 -4.75 30.02
CA PRO A 77 -15.56 -5.08 30.51
C PRO A 77 -14.44 -4.25 29.86
N ILE A 78 -14.63 -3.83 28.60
CA ILE A 78 -13.66 -2.99 27.88
C ILE A 78 -13.37 -1.66 28.59
N ALA A 79 -14.34 -1.13 29.36
CA ALA A 79 -14.13 0.10 30.12
C ALA A 79 -13.08 -0.04 31.23
N GLY A 80 -12.81 -1.28 31.66
CA GLY A 80 -11.82 -1.63 32.67
C GLY A 80 -10.45 -2.00 32.11
N ILE A 81 -10.20 -1.85 30.79
CA ILE A 81 -8.86 -2.05 30.24
C ILE A 81 -7.88 -1.09 30.92
N ALA A 82 -6.75 -1.66 31.38
CA ALA A 82 -5.69 -0.92 32.03
C ALA A 82 -4.91 -0.06 31.02
N ALA A 83 -4.26 1.00 31.51
CA ALA A 83 -3.42 1.85 30.67
C ALA A 83 -2.24 1.04 30.06
N PRO A 84 -1.72 1.46 28.90
CA PRO A 84 -0.61 0.76 28.23
C PRO A 84 0.58 0.46 29.16
N ASP A 85 1.02 1.44 29.95
CA ASP A 85 2.16 1.30 30.87
C ASP A 85 1.93 0.26 31.96
N GLU A 86 0.68 0.09 32.40
CA GLU A 86 0.32 -0.91 33.40
C GLU A 86 0.39 -2.32 32.81
N ILE A 87 -0.13 -2.49 31.60
CA ILE A 87 -0.05 -3.76 30.86
C ILE A 87 1.41 -4.09 30.54
N ALA A 88 2.21 -3.11 30.11
CA ALA A 88 3.63 -3.30 29.84
C ALA A 88 4.39 -3.79 31.08
N ARG A 89 4.07 -3.25 32.27
CA ARG A 89 4.66 -3.71 33.54
C ARG A 89 4.27 -5.16 33.85
N GLN A 90 2.99 -5.51 33.67
CA GLN A 90 2.52 -6.88 33.86
C GLN A 90 3.20 -7.85 32.89
N VAL A 91 3.42 -7.44 31.64
CA VAL A 91 4.16 -8.23 30.65
C VAL A 91 5.61 -8.41 31.06
N VAL A 92 6.32 -7.36 31.50
CA VAL A 92 7.70 -7.46 31.97
C VAL A 92 7.83 -8.37 33.19
N GLU A 93 6.92 -8.26 34.16
CA GLU A 93 6.87 -9.15 35.32
C GLU A 93 6.68 -10.62 34.89
N ALA A 94 5.76 -10.87 33.95
CA ALA A 94 5.53 -12.20 33.40
C ALA A 94 6.74 -12.74 32.62
N LEU A 95 7.42 -11.90 31.84
CA LEU A 95 8.64 -12.27 31.12
C LEU A 95 9.78 -12.62 32.08
N GLN A 96 9.99 -11.79 33.11
CA GLN A 96 11.00 -12.04 34.14
C GLN A 96 10.73 -13.33 34.92
N ALA A 97 9.46 -13.65 35.18
CA ALA A 97 9.07 -14.92 35.81
C ALA A 97 9.29 -16.13 34.87
N ALA A 98 9.14 -15.94 33.55
CA ALA A 98 9.33 -16.99 32.56
C ALA A 98 10.80 -17.25 32.21
N ALA A 99 11.67 -16.24 32.37
CA ALA A 99 13.12 -16.33 32.15
C ALA A 99 13.90 -15.81 33.37
N PRO A 100 13.94 -16.57 34.49
CA PRO A 100 14.55 -16.10 35.74
C PRO A 100 16.05 -15.79 35.67
N ASP A 101 16.75 -16.40 34.71
CA ASP A 101 18.19 -16.22 34.51
C ASP A 101 18.54 -14.95 33.70
N ASP A 102 17.55 -14.36 33.02
CA ASP A 102 17.69 -13.12 32.25
C ASP A 102 17.15 -11.93 33.07
N SER A 103 17.61 -10.71 32.77
CA SER A 103 17.09 -9.47 33.36
C SER A 103 16.18 -8.77 32.35
N VAL A 104 14.91 -8.59 32.71
CA VAL A 104 13.91 -7.92 31.87
C VAL A 104 13.40 -6.69 32.63
N GLU A 105 13.66 -5.51 32.08
CA GLU A 105 13.24 -4.24 32.66
C GLU A 105 12.55 -3.37 31.59
N LEU A 106 11.62 -2.51 32.02
CA LEU A 106 11.01 -1.52 31.12
C LEU A 106 12.01 -0.42 30.80
N ASP A 107 12.25 -0.18 29.52
CA ASP A 107 12.97 1.01 29.08
C ASP A 107 12.05 2.24 29.17
N THR A 108 12.41 3.20 30.01
CA THR A 108 11.62 4.42 30.24
C THR A 108 11.85 5.50 29.18
N SER A 109 12.73 5.28 28.22
CA SER A 109 12.95 6.18 27.08
C SER A 109 11.80 6.16 26.07
N HIS A 110 10.93 5.14 26.12
CA HIS A 110 9.76 4.99 25.26
C HIS A 110 8.53 4.60 26.08
N ALA A 111 7.44 5.35 25.94
CA ALA A 111 6.18 5.03 26.62
C ALA A 111 5.47 3.86 25.93
N ALA A 112 4.79 3.00 26.69
CA ALA A 112 4.01 1.93 26.09
C ALA A 112 2.80 2.51 25.35
N GLU A 113 2.47 1.96 24.19
CA GLU A 113 1.32 2.40 23.40
C GLU A 113 0.61 1.22 22.72
N PHE A 114 -0.70 1.40 22.49
CA PHE A 114 -1.47 0.52 21.61
C PHE A 114 -1.40 1.03 20.18
N THR A 115 -1.14 0.15 19.21
CA THR A 115 -1.00 0.54 17.80
C THR A 115 -2.32 0.48 17.01
N SER A 116 -3.37 -0.16 17.55
CA SER A 116 -4.65 -0.34 16.88
C SER A 116 -5.81 -0.60 17.84
N ASP A 117 -7.04 -0.46 17.33
CA ASP A 117 -8.25 -0.97 17.97
C ASP A 117 -8.15 -2.48 18.24
N ILE A 118 -8.91 -2.94 19.23
CA ILE A 118 -9.20 -4.36 19.42
C ILE A 118 -10.40 -4.70 18.53
N ILE A 119 -10.19 -5.59 17.56
CA ILE A 119 -11.16 -5.89 16.51
C ILE A 119 -11.59 -7.36 16.59
N PHE A 120 -12.89 -7.61 16.62
CA PHE A 120 -13.47 -8.96 16.54
C PHE A 120 -14.43 -9.09 15.37
N GLU A 121 -14.34 -10.21 14.66
CA GLU A 121 -15.33 -10.59 13.64
C GLU A 121 -16.29 -11.64 14.23
N VAL A 122 -17.59 -11.38 14.10
CA VAL A 122 -18.66 -12.25 14.59
C VAL A 122 -19.66 -12.48 13.45
N PRO A 123 -19.76 -13.71 12.91
CA PRO A 123 -20.83 -14.03 11.97
C PRO A 123 -22.15 -14.20 12.73
N ALA A 124 -23.23 -13.53 12.30
CA ALA A 124 -24.57 -13.69 12.85
C ALA A 124 -25.63 -13.42 11.77
N ASP A 125 -26.74 -14.17 11.81
CA ASP A 125 -27.87 -14.03 10.86
C ASP A 125 -27.50 -14.07 9.36
N GLY A 126 -26.35 -14.66 9.03
CA GLY A 126 -25.81 -14.73 7.67
C GLY A 126 -24.93 -13.54 7.27
N ASP A 127 -24.91 -12.49 8.09
CA ASP A 127 -24.07 -11.31 7.92
C ASP A 127 -22.78 -11.43 8.74
N ARG A 128 -21.82 -10.56 8.40
CA ARG A 128 -20.52 -10.49 9.06
C ARG A 128 -20.44 -9.19 9.83
N HIS A 129 -20.41 -9.28 11.16
CA HIS A 129 -20.26 -8.12 12.03
C HIS A 129 -18.81 -7.98 12.46
N VAL A 130 -18.26 -6.77 12.34
CA VAL A 130 -16.92 -6.43 12.82
C VAL A 130 -17.07 -5.40 13.92
N VAL A 131 -16.66 -5.77 15.14
CA VAL A 131 -16.74 -4.93 16.33
C VAL A 131 -15.36 -4.32 16.57
N HIS A 132 -15.32 -3.00 16.56
CA HIS A 132 -14.14 -2.20 16.87
C HIS A 132 -14.26 -1.62 18.28
N MET A 133 -13.22 -1.79 19.07
CA MET A 133 -13.13 -1.27 20.44
C MET A 133 -11.82 -0.52 20.61
N ASP A 134 -11.93 0.76 20.95
CA ASP A 134 -10.80 1.63 21.24
C ASP A 134 -10.33 1.37 22.69
N PRO A 135 -9.14 0.78 22.90
CA PRO A 135 -8.65 0.47 24.24
C PRO A 135 -8.24 1.70 25.05
N VAL A 136 -8.11 2.87 24.41
CA VAL A 136 -7.68 4.14 25.04
C VAL A 136 -8.88 5.05 25.28
N GLY A 137 -9.58 5.45 24.21
CA GLY A 137 -10.72 6.36 24.28
C GLY A 137 -12.03 5.71 24.72
N LYS A 138 -12.04 4.37 24.85
CA LYS A 138 -13.22 3.58 25.28
C LYS A 138 -14.45 3.83 24.40
N GLY A 139 -14.22 4.17 23.13
CA GLY A 139 -15.24 4.18 22.09
C GLY A 139 -15.44 2.77 21.52
N SER A 140 -16.61 2.52 20.95
CA SER A 140 -16.84 1.27 20.21
C SER A 140 -17.83 1.48 19.07
N TRP A 141 -17.68 0.73 17.99
CA TRP A 141 -18.59 0.75 16.87
C TRP A 141 -18.62 -0.62 16.18
N VAL A 142 -19.71 -0.88 15.46
CA VAL A 142 -19.93 -2.15 14.75
C VAL A 142 -20.17 -1.85 13.28
N ALA A 143 -19.44 -2.53 12.40
CA ALA A 143 -19.77 -2.60 10.97
C ALA A 143 -20.44 -3.93 10.65
N THR A 144 -21.62 -3.86 10.02
CA THR A 144 -22.34 -5.04 9.51
C THR A 144 -22.16 -5.11 8.01
N TYR A 145 -21.41 -6.10 7.54
CA TYR A 145 -21.23 -6.35 6.12
C TYR A 145 -22.23 -7.40 5.64
N PRO A 146 -22.94 -7.14 4.52
CA PRO A 146 -23.84 -8.13 3.95
C PRO A 146 -23.03 -9.35 3.50
N LYS A 147 -23.68 -10.52 3.51
CA LYS A 147 -23.10 -11.75 2.98
C LYS A 147 -22.53 -11.53 1.57
N ASN A 148 -21.30 -11.98 1.34
CA ASN A 148 -20.75 -12.03 -0.02
C ASN A 148 -21.66 -12.93 -0.89
N PRO A 149 -22.26 -12.40 -1.98
CA PRO A 149 -23.16 -13.17 -2.83
C PRO A 149 -22.48 -14.43 -3.41
N GLU A 150 -21.17 -14.37 -3.63
CA GLU A 150 -20.37 -15.50 -4.10
C GLU A 150 -19.60 -16.12 -2.94
N THR A 151 -20.17 -17.14 -2.32
CA THR A 151 -19.44 -18.00 -1.37
C THR A 151 -18.67 -19.06 -2.16
N PRO A 152 -17.33 -19.17 -2.05
CA PRO A 152 -16.57 -20.18 -2.78
C PRO A 152 -17.07 -21.59 -2.48
N VAL A 153 -17.66 -22.25 -3.47
CA VAL A 153 -18.11 -23.63 -3.34
C VAL A 153 -17.01 -24.56 -3.82
N ALA A 154 -16.34 -25.24 -2.89
CA ALA A 154 -15.35 -26.26 -3.21
C ALA A 154 -16.01 -27.46 -3.91
N LEU A 155 -15.58 -27.76 -5.13
CA LEU A 155 -16.08 -28.88 -5.92
C LEU A 155 -15.35 -30.19 -5.61
N LEU A 156 -14.09 -30.12 -5.15
CA LEU A 156 -13.28 -31.27 -4.74
C LEU A 156 -12.74 -31.06 -3.32
N LYS A 157 -13.58 -31.32 -2.31
CA LYS A 157 -13.25 -31.04 -0.90
C LYS A 157 -12.13 -31.91 -0.31
N ASP A 158 -11.97 -33.11 -0.87
CA ASP A 158 -11.02 -34.11 -0.36
C ASP A 158 -9.61 -33.93 -0.95
N VAL A 159 -9.48 -33.18 -2.04
CA VAL A 159 -8.19 -32.95 -2.71
C VAL A 159 -7.65 -31.59 -2.29
N ARG A 160 -6.71 -31.60 -1.34
CA ARG A 160 -6.09 -30.36 -0.82
C ARG A 160 -4.66 -30.13 -1.29
N ASN A 161 -3.96 -31.20 -1.66
CA ASN A 161 -2.57 -31.14 -2.11
C ASN A 161 -2.37 -32.14 -3.25
N LEU A 162 -1.61 -31.74 -4.26
CA LEU A 162 -1.21 -32.57 -5.39
C LEU A 162 0.30 -32.55 -5.53
N LYS A 163 0.89 -33.75 -5.54
CA LYS A 163 2.29 -33.94 -5.93
C LYS A 163 2.34 -34.22 -7.42
N LEU A 164 2.97 -33.33 -8.16
CA LEU A 164 3.23 -33.52 -9.58
C LEU A 164 4.40 -34.48 -9.75
N ALA A 165 4.38 -35.29 -10.81
CA ALA A 165 5.50 -36.18 -11.15
C ALA A 165 6.77 -35.35 -11.45
N GLU A 166 6.59 -34.23 -12.15
CA GLU A 166 7.62 -33.21 -12.36
C GLU A 166 7.21 -31.95 -11.62
N ASP A 167 7.82 -31.74 -10.45
CA ASP A 167 7.55 -30.56 -9.61
C ASP A 167 8.37 -29.35 -10.12
N PRO A 168 7.72 -28.33 -10.70
CA PRO A 168 8.42 -27.16 -11.24
C PRO A 168 9.13 -26.36 -10.15
N TYR A 169 8.66 -26.38 -8.91
CA TYR A 169 9.31 -25.70 -7.81
C TYR A 169 10.60 -26.41 -7.38
N VAL A 170 10.62 -27.74 -7.37
CA VAL A 170 11.86 -28.51 -7.13
C VAL A 170 12.88 -28.24 -8.24
N ALA A 171 12.44 -28.21 -9.51
CA ALA A 171 13.31 -27.88 -10.64
C ALA A 171 13.88 -26.46 -10.50
N ALA A 172 13.05 -25.46 -10.19
CA ALA A 172 13.47 -24.09 -9.96
C ALA A 172 14.48 -23.99 -8.80
N ARG A 173 14.20 -24.66 -7.68
CA ARG A 173 15.07 -24.66 -6.50
C ARG A 173 16.45 -25.26 -6.78
N LYS A 174 16.52 -26.36 -7.53
CA LYS A 174 17.78 -26.99 -7.95
C LYS A 174 18.60 -26.06 -8.85
N SER A 175 17.93 -25.26 -9.67
CA SER A 175 18.57 -24.32 -10.59
C SER A 175 19.18 -23.10 -9.90
N VAL A 176 18.86 -22.83 -8.63
CA VAL A 176 19.33 -21.60 -7.94
C VAL A 176 20.85 -21.58 -7.82
N ALA A 177 21.49 -22.69 -7.49
CA ALA A 177 22.95 -22.76 -7.37
C ALA A 177 23.64 -22.44 -8.70
N ASP A 178 23.14 -23.01 -9.80
CA ASP A 178 23.68 -22.76 -11.14
C ASP A 178 23.48 -21.31 -11.57
N ILE A 179 22.31 -20.71 -11.27
CA ILE A 179 22.03 -19.30 -11.55
C ILE A 179 22.96 -18.37 -10.74
N LEU A 180 23.15 -18.65 -9.45
CA LEU A 180 24.06 -17.88 -8.61
C LEU A 180 25.52 -18.03 -9.06
N GLY A 181 25.95 -19.24 -9.39
CA GLY A 181 27.28 -19.50 -9.95
C GLY A 181 27.51 -18.76 -11.26
N ALA A 182 26.53 -18.75 -12.17
CA ALA A 182 26.58 -17.98 -13.40
C ALA A 182 26.63 -16.46 -13.17
N ALA A 183 26.07 -15.98 -12.06
CA ALA A 183 26.15 -14.59 -11.63
C ALA A 183 27.42 -14.24 -10.83
N GLY A 184 28.29 -15.22 -10.54
CA GLY A 184 29.49 -15.03 -9.72
C GLY A 184 29.21 -14.85 -8.23
N ILE A 185 28.08 -15.37 -7.74
CA ILE A 185 27.65 -15.26 -6.34
C ILE A 185 27.77 -16.63 -5.67
N GLU A 186 28.50 -16.70 -4.56
CA GLU A 186 28.56 -17.90 -3.73
C GLU A 186 27.43 -17.91 -2.70
N ALA A 187 26.72 -19.03 -2.60
CA ALA A 187 25.61 -19.18 -1.67
C ALA A 187 26.13 -19.60 -0.29
N GLU A 188 25.89 -18.77 0.74
CA GLU A 188 26.24 -19.09 2.14
C GLU A 188 25.27 -20.07 2.79
N SER A 189 24.05 -20.19 2.25
CA SER A 189 23.00 -21.06 2.80
C SER A 189 22.04 -21.54 1.72
N ALA A 190 21.21 -22.53 2.07
CA ALA A 190 20.19 -23.05 1.18
C ALA A 190 19.20 -21.93 0.76
N PRO A 191 18.73 -21.94 -0.50
CA PRO A 191 17.84 -20.88 -0.98
C PRO A 191 16.53 -20.87 -0.20
N LYS A 192 16.16 -19.68 0.27
CA LYS A 192 14.86 -19.41 0.90
C LYS A 192 13.88 -18.93 -0.16
N SER A 193 12.67 -19.50 -0.18
CA SER A 193 11.62 -19.05 -1.08
C SER A 193 11.02 -17.73 -0.61
N VAL A 194 10.93 -16.76 -1.52
CA VAL A 194 10.22 -15.50 -1.29
C VAL A 194 8.94 -15.50 -2.11
N GLY A 195 7.79 -15.34 -1.45
CA GLY A 195 6.47 -15.29 -2.09
C GLY A 195 5.93 -16.65 -2.56
N TRP A 196 4.74 -16.63 -3.19
CA TRP A 196 4.04 -17.81 -3.69
C TRP A 196 3.67 -17.65 -5.16
N SER A 197 4.33 -18.42 -6.04
CA SER A 197 3.91 -18.56 -7.42
C SER A 197 2.69 -19.48 -7.48
N LYS A 198 1.60 -18.96 -8.06
CA LYS A 198 0.33 -19.69 -8.20
C LYS A 198 0.00 -19.87 -9.69
N LEU A 199 -0.42 -21.07 -10.07
CA LEU A 199 -1.03 -21.35 -11.35
C LEU A 199 -2.56 -21.26 -11.17
N ASN A 200 -3.20 -20.41 -11.96
CA ASN A 200 -4.66 -20.25 -11.94
C ASN A 200 -5.20 -20.58 -13.34
N PHE A 201 -6.21 -21.44 -13.41
CA PHE A 201 -6.85 -21.81 -14.67
C PHE A 201 -8.29 -22.23 -14.44
N LEU A 202 -9.07 -22.31 -15.52
CA LEU A 202 -10.42 -22.85 -15.49
C LEU A 202 -10.39 -24.32 -15.94
N ALA A 203 -11.17 -25.16 -15.26
CA ALA A 203 -11.38 -26.56 -15.59
C ALA A 203 -12.88 -26.88 -15.57
N ASN A 204 -13.28 -27.99 -16.18
CA ASN A 204 -14.62 -28.55 -16.00
C ASN A 204 -14.56 -29.70 -14.98
N VAL A 205 -15.37 -29.63 -13.93
CA VAL A 205 -15.48 -30.65 -12.90
C VAL A 205 -16.94 -31.08 -12.83
N ASN A 206 -17.23 -32.32 -13.22
CA ASN A 206 -18.59 -32.88 -13.22
C ASN A 206 -19.63 -32.04 -13.98
N GLY A 207 -19.24 -31.40 -15.08
CA GLY A 207 -20.11 -30.54 -15.88
C GLY A 207 -20.12 -29.07 -15.43
N GLU A 208 -19.58 -28.75 -14.25
CA GLU A 208 -19.48 -27.38 -13.75
C GLU A 208 -18.13 -26.74 -14.07
N GLN A 209 -18.12 -25.45 -14.39
CA GLN A 209 -16.88 -24.70 -14.55
C GLN A 209 -16.27 -24.40 -13.19
N ALA A 210 -14.97 -24.68 -13.04
CA ALA A 210 -14.22 -24.55 -11.81
C ALA A 210 -13.01 -23.65 -12.03
N LYS A 211 -12.75 -22.75 -11.09
CA LYS A 211 -11.47 -22.06 -10.95
C LYS A 211 -10.55 -22.94 -10.12
N VAL A 212 -9.43 -23.35 -10.72
CA VAL A 212 -8.38 -24.14 -10.08
C VAL A 212 -7.20 -23.24 -9.76
N THR A 213 -6.80 -23.23 -8.50
CA THR A 213 -5.60 -22.55 -8.01
C THR A 213 -4.62 -23.59 -7.51
N TYR A 214 -3.44 -23.69 -8.12
CA TYR A 214 -2.35 -24.57 -7.68
C TYR A 214 -1.16 -23.75 -7.19
N VAL A 215 -0.73 -23.97 -5.95
CA VAL A 215 0.43 -23.31 -5.34
C VAL A 215 1.66 -24.15 -5.63
N LEU A 216 2.60 -23.60 -6.40
CA LEU A 216 3.78 -24.37 -6.85
C LEU A 216 4.68 -24.81 -5.70
N ARG A 217 4.73 -24.04 -4.61
CA ARG A 217 5.69 -24.26 -3.51
C ARG A 217 5.44 -25.53 -2.71
N ASP A 218 4.17 -25.82 -2.39
CA ASP A 218 3.77 -26.90 -1.49
C ASP A 218 2.74 -27.86 -2.13
N GLY A 219 2.33 -27.58 -3.37
CA GLY A 219 1.36 -28.37 -4.11
C GLY A 219 -0.07 -28.19 -3.64
N HIS A 220 -0.35 -27.19 -2.80
CA HIS A 220 -1.71 -26.91 -2.36
C HIS A 220 -2.60 -26.61 -3.57
N VAL A 221 -3.78 -27.22 -3.62
CA VAL A 221 -4.77 -27.00 -4.68
C VAL A 221 -6.10 -26.60 -4.08
N ASP A 222 -6.72 -25.59 -4.69
CA ASP A 222 -8.09 -25.18 -4.41
C ASP A 222 -8.90 -25.25 -5.71
N VAL A 223 -10.08 -25.88 -5.62
CA VAL A 223 -10.97 -26.13 -6.75
C VAL A 223 -12.35 -25.61 -6.38
N THR A 224 -12.60 -24.37 -6.77
CA THR A 224 -13.85 -23.66 -6.47
C THR A 224 -14.70 -23.53 -7.71
N ARG A 225 -16.03 -23.61 -7.58
CA ARG A 225 -16.95 -23.25 -8.67
C ARG A 225 -16.64 -21.85 -9.19
N TYR A 226 -16.69 -21.69 -10.50
CA TYR A 226 -16.58 -20.41 -11.17
C TYR A 226 -17.95 -19.99 -11.72
N ALA A 227 -18.56 -18.99 -11.10
CA ALA A 227 -19.88 -18.46 -11.48
C ALA A 227 -19.80 -17.31 -12.50
N GLY A 228 -18.60 -16.90 -12.93
CA GLY A 228 -18.40 -15.74 -13.81
C GLY A 228 -18.17 -14.42 -13.06
N GLU A 229 -18.59 -14.35 -11.80
CA GLU A 229 -18.41 -13.19 -10.91
C GLU A 229 -17.55 -13.57 -9.70
N ASP A 230 -16.97 -12.58 -9.03
CA ASP A 230 -16.17 -12.77 -7.81
C ASP A 230 -16.88 -12.29 -6.53
N GLY A 231 -18.10 -11.76 -6.66
CA GLY A 231 -18.91 -11.21 -5.58
C GLY A 231 -18.31 -9.97 -4.92
N MET A 232 -17.25 -9.37 -5.47
CA MET A 232 -16.65 -8.17 -4.89
C MET A 232 -17.57 -6.96 -5.08
N THR A 233 -17.80 -6.23 -4.00
CA THR A 233 -18.42 -4.92 -4.07
C THR A 233 -17.53 -3.95 -4.85
N LEU A 234 -18.09 -2.86 -5.38
CA LEU A 234 -17.30 -1.84 -6.09
C LEU A 234 -16.19 -1.26 -5.20
N ARG A 235 -16.46 -1.06 -3.90
CA ARG A 235 -15.46 -0.62 -2.94
C ARG A 235 -14.33 -1.63 -2.80
N ALA A 236 -14.65 -2.90 -2.55
CA ALA A 236 -13.64 -3.96 -2.42
C ALA A 236 -12.78 -4.06 -3.68
N PHE A 237 -13.40 -3.98 -4.86
CA PHE A 237 -12.70 -3.94 -6.14
C PHE A 237 -11.75 -2.75 -6.26
N LEU A 238 -12.22 -1.52 -5.99
CA LEU A 238 -11.41 -0.30 -6.11
C LEU A 238 -10.26 -0.26 -5.10
N LEU A 239 -10.47 -0.70 -3.87
CA LEU A 239 -9.41 -0.81 -2.85
C LEU A 239 -8.37 -1.84 -3.28
N ARG A 240 -8.82 -3.01 -3.74
CA ARG A 240 -7.92 -4.05 -4.28
C ARG A 240 -7.14 -3.56 -5.50
N LEU A 241 -7.76 -2.76 -6.35
CA LEU A 241 -7.10 -2.15 -7.50
C LEU A 241 -6.03 -1.15 -7.04
N HIS A 242 -6.33 -0.27 -6.07
CA HIS A 242 -5.39 0.71 -5.51
C HIS A 242 -4.11 0.06 -4.95
N THR A 243 -4.24 -1.08 -4.26
CA THR A 243 -3.10 -1.80 -3.65
C THR A 243 -2.50 -2.87 -4.55
N SER A 244 -3.03 -3.09 -5.75
CA SER A 244 -2.50 -4.09 -6.68
C SER A 244 -1.16 -3.62 -7.25
N HIS A 245 -0.08 -4.36 -6.94
CA HIS A 245 1.28 -4.08 -7.42
C HIS A 245 1.99 -5.36 -7.90
N GLY A 246 3.08 -5.21 -8.66
CA GLY A 246 3.96 -6.31 -9.06
C GLY A 246 3.63 -6.94 -10.41
N THR A 247 4.64 -7.61 -10.99
CA THR A 247 4.65 -8.08 -12.38
C THR A 247 4.20 -9.53 -12.50
N THR A 248 3.61 -9.88 -13.64
CA THR A 248 3.36 -11.29 -14.01
C THR A 248 4.28 -11.71 -15.15
N PRO A 249 4.62 -13.01 -15.27
CA PRO A 249 5.55 -13.48 -16.30
C PRO A 249 5.01 -13.43 -17.74
N HIS A 250 3.79 -12.94 -17.95
CA HIS A 250 3.12 -12.85 -19.24
C HIS A 250 2.20 -11.62 -19.30
N TRP A 251 1.85 -11.18 -20.51
CA TRP A 251 0.91 -10.08 -20.74
C TRP A 251 -0.54 -10.48 -20.40
N ASN A 252 -1.09 -9.86 -19.38
CA ASN A 252 -2.48 -10.00 -18.95
C ASN A 252 -2.99 -8.67 -18.38
N GLY A 253 -4.20 -8.65 -17.82
CA GLY A 253 -4.77 -7.44 -17.20
C GLY A 253 -3.91 -6.86 -16.06
N ARG A 254 -3.20 -7.69 -15.30
CA ARG A 254 -2.30 -7.23 -14.22
C ARG A 254 -1.03 -6.57 -14.76
N MET A 255 -0.45 -7.09 -15.85
CA MET A 255 0.68 -6.40 -16.52
C MET A 255 0.24 -5.08 -17.13
N PHE A 256 -0.94 -5.04 -17.74
CA PHE A 256 -1.49 -3.79 -18.27
C PHE A 256 -1.71 -2.76 -17.15
N TRP A 257 -2.22 -3.21 -16.00
CA TRP A 257 -2.33 -2.37 -14.80
C TRP A 257 -0.96 -1.86 -14.33
N SER A 258 0.04 -2.73 -14.21
CA SER A 258 1.42 -2.33 -13.83
C SER A 258 1.97 -1.26 -14.78
N LEU A 259 1.77 -1.43 -16.09
CA LEU A 259 2.19 -0.44 -17.09
C LEU A 259 1.49 0.91 -16.91
N ILE A 260 0.18 0.91 -16.60
CA ILE A 260 -0.55 2.16 -16.30
C ILE A 260 0.05 2.84 -15.07
N VAL A 261 0.35 2.09 -14.00
CA VAL A 261 0.97 2.62 -12.78
C VAL A 261 2.34 3.26 -13.09
N ASP A 262 3.16 2.63 -13.93
CA ASP A 262 4.46 3.19 -14.36
C ASP A 262 4.30 4.50 -15.14
N ILE A 263 3.36 4.54 -16.08
CA ILE A 263 3.04 5.75 -16.84
C ILE A 263 2.55 6.87 -15.91
N MET A 264 1.71 6.53 -14.93
CA MET A 264 1.26 7.46 -13.90
C MET A 264 2.43 8.01 -13.08
N ALA A 265 3.36 7.16 -12.64
CA ALA A 265 4.54 7.58 -11.88
C ALA A 265 5.38 8.59 -12.67
N ILE A 266 5.66 8.29 -13.94
CA ILE A 266 6.38 9.21 -14.85
C ILE A 266 5.61 10.52 -15.01
N ALA A 267 4.29 10.44 -15.18
CA ALA A 267 3.44 11.63 -15.32
C ALA A 267 3.41 12.48 -14.05
N MET A 268 3.35 11.89 -12.84
CA MET A 268 3.37 12.61 -11.56
C MET A 268 4.69 13.35 -11.35
N VAL A 269 5.82 12.68 -11.60
CA VAL A 269 7.15 13.30 -11.54
C VAL A 269 7.25 14.45 -12.54
N SER A 270 6.82 14.22 -13.79
CA SER A 270 6.81 15.24 -14.84
C SER A 270 5.92 16.43 -14.47
N TRP A 271 4.75 16.18 -13.91
CA TRP A 271 3.79 17.19 -13.48
C TRP A 271 4.36 18.04 -12.34
N GLY A 272 4.99 17.42 -11.33
CA GLY A 272 5.65 18.10 -10.22
C GLY A 272 6.85 18.95 -10.66
N VAL A 273 7.76 18.38 -11.47
CA VAL A 273 8.94 19.10 -12.00
C VAL A 273 8.53 20.29 -12.87
N THR A 274 7.57 20.08 -13.79
CA THR A 274 7.09 21.17 -14.64
C THR A 274 6.36 22.26 -13.84
N GLY A 275 5.61 21.89 -12.79
CA GLY A 275 5.00 22.82 -11.84
C GLY A 275 6.04 23.68 -11.12
N LEU A 276 7.12 23.06 -10.63
CA LEU A 276 8.25 23.74 -9.99
C LEU A 276 8.94 24.73 -10.93
N ILE A 277 9.22 24.32 -12.18
CA ILE A 277 9.80 25.18 -13.21
C ILE A 277 8.87 26.37 -13.48
N MET A 278 7.57 26.13 -13.70
CA MET A 278 6.61 27.20 -13.97
C MET A 278 6.49 28.17 -12.80
N TRP A 279 6.35 27.68 -11.57
CA TRP A 279 6.33 28.52 -10.38
C TRP A 279 7.59 29.39 -10.29
N TRP A 280 8.77 28.79 -10.50
CA TRP A 280 10.02 29.54 -10.52
C TRP A 280 10.04 30.60 -11.62
N THR A 281 9.38 30.44 -12.76
CA THR A 281 9.33 31.52 -13.77
C THR A 281 8.46 32.72 -13.36
N ILE A 282 7.50 32.54 -12.44
CA ILE A 282 6.58 33.61 -12.00
C ILE A 282 7.21 34.40 -10.86
N LYS A 283 7.93 35.48 -11.20
CA LYS A 283 8.69 36.31 -10.23
C LYS A 283 7.88 36.77 -9.02
N ARG A 284 6.59 37.09 -9.20
CA ARG A 284 5.71 37.61 -8.14
C ARG A 284 5.45 36.59 -7.02
N THR A 285 5.37 35.31 -7.33
CA THR A 285 4.98 34.25 -6.38
C THR A 285 6.18 33.48 -5.82
N ARG A 286 7.41 33.81 -6.23
CA ARG A 286 8.64 33.11 -5.77
C ARG A 286 8.85 33.19 -4.26
N ARG A 287 8.63 34.34 -3.63
CA ARG A 287 8.86 34.46 -2.17
C ARG A 287 7.88 33.58 -1.39
N VAL A 288 6.59 33.73 -1.68
CA VAL A 288 5.53 32.93 -1.04
C VAL A 288 5.74 31.44 -1.29
N GLY A 289 5.98 31.03 -2.54
CA GLY A 289 6.20 29.61 -2.81
C GLY A 289 7.48 29.06 -2.19
N SER A 290 8.51 29.88 -1.95
CA SER A 290 9.74 29.42 -1.28
C SER A 290 9.46 29.14 0.20
N VAL A 291 8.65 29.98 0.84
CA VAL A 291 8.17 29.73 2.22
C VAL A 291 7.34 28.45 2.28
N VAL A 292 6.40 28.27 1.35
CA VAL A 292 5.57 27.05 1.27
C VAL A 292 6.43 25.80 1.03
N MET A 293 7.43 25.88 0.15
CA MET A 293 8.33 24.75 -0.13
C MET A 293 9.21 24.42 1.08
N LEU A 294 9.73 25.43 1.78
CA LEU A 294 10.50 25.23 3.01
C LEU A 294 9.64 24.58 4.10
N LEU A 295 8.39 25.04 4.28
CA LEU A 295 7.45 24.42 5.21
C LEU A 295 7.16 22.97 4.82
N SER A 296 6.92 22.69 3.53
CA SER A 296 6.68 21.34 3.03
C SER A 296 7.86 20.40 3.30
N VAL A 297 9.09 20.85 3.09
CA VAL A 297 10.31 20.06 3.39
C VAL A 297 10.45 19.82 4.89
N ALA A 298 10.19 20.85 5.71
CA ALA A 298 10.25 20.71 7.17
C ALA A 298 9.21 19.70 7.68
N THR A 299 7.96 19.77 7.21
CA THR A 299 6.92 18.79 7.56
C THR A 299 7.28 17.38 7.10
N ALA A 300 7.81 17.22 5.88
CA ALA A 300 8.22 15.92 5.37
C ALA A 300 9.37 15.31 6.20
N ALA A 301 10.36 16.12 6.59
CA ALA A 301 11.46 15.68 7.44
C ALA A 301 10.96 15.29 8.84
N ALA A 302 10.09 16.10 9.45
CA ALA A 302 9.49 15.79 10.74
C ALA A 302 8.71 14.47 10.70
N PHE A 303 7.91 14.25 9.65
CA PHE A 303 7.17 13.02 9.46
C PHE A 303 8.09 11.80 9.23
N PHE A 304 9.15 11.96 8.43
CA PHE A 304 10.13 10.90 8.19
C PHE A 304 10.74 10.40 9.51
N PHE A 305 11.27 11.30 10.34
CA PHE A 305 11.87 10.92 11.63
C PHE A 305 10.84 10.35 12.60
N ALA A 306 9.61 10.87 12.61
CA ALA A 306 8.54 10.34 13.45
C ALA A 306 8.17 8.90 13.05
N MET A 307 8.04 8.62 11.75
CA MET A 307 7.71 7.28 11.26
C MET A 307 8.88 6.30 11.40
N GLU A 308 10.12 6.75 11.17
CA GLU A 308 11.32 5.94 11.41
C GLU A 308 11.39 5.50 12.87
N HIS A 309 11.19 6.44 13.80
CA HIS A 309 11.14 6.14 15.23
C HIS A 309 9.99 5.17 15.56
N PHE A 310 8.77 5.43 15.07
CA PHE A 310 7.62 4.55 15.26
C PHE A 310 7.92 3.11 14.79
N TYR A 311 8.48 2.94 13.59
CA TYR A 311 8.81 1.60 13.09
C TYR A 311 9.93 0.94 13.87
N ALA A 312 10.93 1.70 14.35
CA ALA A 312 12.00 1.16 15.17
C ALA A 312 11.49 0.61 16.51
N THR A 313 10.39 1.14 17.06
CA THR A 313 9.84 0.70 18.35
C THR A 313 8.67 -0.28 18.24
N THR A 314 8.04 -0.42 17.07
CA THR A 314 6.79 -1.20 16.93
C THR A 314 6.82 -2.33 15.89
N THR A 315 7.82 -2.39 15.01
CA THR A 315 7.84 -3.42 13.94
C THR A 315 8.42 -4.74 14.45
N LEU A 316 7.73 -5.85 14.17
CA LEU A 316 8.18 -7.24 14.42
C LEU A 316 9.08 -7.77 13.30
#